data_AF-A0A3D2CDZ6-F1
#
_entry.id   AF-A0A3D2CDZ6-F1
#
_cell.length_a   1.000
_cell.length_b   1.000
_cell.length_c   1.000
_cell.angle_alpha   90.00
_cell.angle_beta   90.00
_cell.angle_gamma   90.00
#
_symmetry.space_group_name_H-M   'P 1'
#
loop_
_entity.id
_entity.type
_entity.pdbx_description
1 polymer ?
#
loop_
_entity_poly.entity_id
_entity_poly.type
_entity_poly.pdbx_seq_one_letter_code
_entity_poly.pdbx_strand_id
1 'polypeptide(L)'
;MNALTRTLQGWGLITAVGIALPAAAQESAPTADAPSAGDPADFNRALRTVEENVHALKEQVFRSKATLQLLQEIVVQGSATGARSTIWHENKLGRSYTVESIRYFLDGQPKFVKVDTDNGLDDLQEVKVFEGAVPPGSHQLVVNMRLRGNGYGIFSYVEQVQLTVQATTTFTAEEGKSCSVRALLDERKGLGRSFTERPAVQFETQCVRLSGAASDN
;
A
#
# COMPACT_ATOMS: atom_id res chain seq x y z
N MET A 1 -34.79 -19.77 36.24
CA MET A 1 -36.17 -20.27 36.44
C MET A 1 -37.12 -19.09 36.29
N ASN A 2 -38.02 -19.18 35.29
CA ASN A 2 -39.38 -18.59 35.15
C ASN A 2 -39.65 -17.14 35.63
N ALA A 3 -40.36 -16.27 34.92
CA ALA A 3 -41.29 -16.37 33.78
C ALA A 3 -41.41 -14.95 33.18
N LEU A 4 -41.43 -14.70 31.86
CA LEU A 4 -42.54 -14.92 30.92
C LEU A 4 -43.90 -14.37 31.41
N THR A 5 -44.09 -13.06 31.24
CA THR A 5 -45.39 -12.36 31.24
C THR A 5 -45.28 -11.21 30.23
N ARG A 6 -45.55 -11.44 28.93
CA ARG A 6 -46.84 -11.22 28.23
C ARG A 6 -47.61 -9.98 28.70
N THR A 7 -47.29 -8.84 28.09
CA THR A 7 -48.14 -7.65 28.04
C THR A 7 -48.62 -7.44 26.60
N LEU A 8 -49.94 -7.58 26.43
CA LEU A 8 -50.70 -7.23 25.24
C LEU A 8 -51.13 -5.76 25.33
N GLN A 9 -51.34 -5.19 24.15
CA GLN A 9 -52.08 -3.96 23.81
C GLN A 9 -51.24 -2.73 23.47
N GLY A 10 -51.43 -2.30 22.22
CA GLY A 10 -50.87 -1.11 21.62
C GLY A 10 -51.13 -1.13 20.12
N TRP A 11 -52.40 -1.01 19.73
CA TRP A 11 -52.81 -0.77 18.34
C TRP A 11 -52.13 0.49 17.80
N GLY A 12 -51.31 0.33 16.77
CA GLY A 12 -50.75 1.41 15.98
C GLY A 12 -50.92 1.06 14.52
N LEU A 13 -51.82 1.78 13.86
CA LEU A 13 -52.22 1.63 12.48
C LEU A 13 -51.00 1.65 11.54
N ILE A 14 -50.84 0.61 10.72
CA ILE A 14 -50.01 0.68 9.53
C ILE A 14 -50.90 1.25 8.42
N THR A 15 -50.77 2.56 8.19
CA THR A 15 -51.34 3.24 7.02
C THR A 15 -50.60 2.78 5.77
N ALA A 16 -51.27 1.96 4.97
CA ALA A 16 -50.87 1.68 3.60
C ALA A 16 -51.08 2.94 2.75
N VAL A 17 -49.99 3.54 2.26
CA VAL A 17 -50.05 4.60 1.25
C VAL A 17 -50.35 3.93 -0.09
N GLY A 18 -51.61 4.02 -0.51
CA GLY A 18 -52.07 3.65 -1.85
C GLY A 18 -51.62 4.71 -2.86
N ILE A 19 -50.66 4.34 -3.70
CA ILE A 19 -50.32 5.12 -4.89
C ILE A 19 -51.20 4.59 -6.02
N ALA A 20 -52.16 5.41 -6.44
CA ALA A 20 -53.00 5.16 -7.60
C ALA A 20 -52.16 5.26 -8.88
N LEU A 21 -51.91 4.12 -9.51
CA LEU A 21 -51.36 4.03 -10.86
C LEU A 21 -52.46 4.33 -11.89
N PRO A 22 -52.24 5.21 -12.88
CA PRO A 22 -53.16 5.37 -13.99
C PRO A 22 -53.14 4.13 -14.88
N ALA A 23 -54.35 3.76 -15.30
CA ALA A 23 -54.65 2.58 -16.08
C ALA A 23 -54.18 2.67 -17.54
N ALA A 24 -53.77 1.50 -18.04
CA ALA A 24 -53.90 1.01 -19.42
C ALA A 24 -53.15 1.76 -20.53
N ALA A 25 -51.85 1.48 -20.65
CA ALA A 25 -51.22 1.32 -21.95
C ALA A 25 -51.21 -0.18 -22.29
N GLN A 26 -51.80 -0.56 -23.42
CA GLN A 26 -51.80 -1.92 -23.93
C GLN A 26 -50.37 -2.42 -24.11
N GLU A 27 -49.99 -3.41 -23.31
CA GLU A 27 -48.79 -4.21 -23.51
C GLU A 27 -49.07 -5.19 -24.65
N SER A 28 -48.80 -4.74 -25.88
CA SER A 28 -48.67 -5.62 -27.03
C SER A 28 -47.42 -6.47 -26.85
N ALA A 29 -47.62 -7.79 -26.81
CA ALA A 29 -46.58 -8.81 -26.75
C ALA A 29 -45.46 -8.53 -27.77
N PRO A 30 -44.17 -8.75 -27.43
CA PRO A 30 -43.14 -8.83 -28.44
C PRO A 30 -43.38 -10.12 -29.23
N THR A 31 -43.90 -9.97 -30.44
CA THR A 31 -43.86 -11.03 -31.43
C THR A 31 -42.40 -11.39 -31.63
N ALA A 32 -42.04 -12.61 -31.24
CA ALA A 32 -40.76 -13.20 -31.58
C ALA A 32 -40.76 -13.41 -33.10
N ASP A 33 -40.19 -12.45 -33.84
CA ASP A 33 -39.83 -12.64 -35.24
C ASP A 33 -38.56 -13.49 -35.28
N ALA A 34 -38.74 -14.76 -35.65
CA ALA A 34 -37.67 -15.60 -36.15
C ALA A 34 -37.11 -14.97 -37.44
N PRO A 35 -35.80 -15.14 -37.72
CA PRO A 35 -35.08 -14.32 -38.68
C PRO A 35 -35.59 -14.60 -40.09
N SER A 36 -36.25 -13.62 -40.70
CA SER A 36 -36.49 -13.63 -42.14
C SER A 36 -35.14 -13.49 -42.84
N ALA A 37 -34.92 -14.32 -43.86
CA ALA A 37 -33.74 -14.27 -44.71
C ALA A 37 -33.55 -12.83 -45.22
N GLY A 38 -32.41 -12.24 -44.84
CA GLY A 38 -32.21 -10.79 -44.84
C GLY A 38 -32.38 -10.12 -46.20
N ASP A 39 -33.22 -9.08 -46.21
CA ASP A 39 -33.21 -8.09 -47.27
C ASP A 39 -31.84 -7.39 -47.26
N PRO A 40 -31.11 -7.32 -48.39
CA PRO A 40 -29.84 -6.60 -48.46
C PRO A 40 -29.94 -5.15 -47.95
N ALA A 41 -31.12 -4.53 -47.98
CA ALA A 41 -31.34 -3.20 -47.43
C ALA A 41 -31.22 -3.14 -45.89
N ASP A 42 -31.68 -4.16 -45.16
CA ASP A 42 -31.64 -4.19 -43.70
C ASP A 42 -30.25 -4.55 -43.16
N PHE A 43 -29.51 -5.43 -43.86
CA PHE A 43 -28.11 -5.70 -43.55
C PHE A 43 -27.25 -4.44 -43.76
N ASN A 44 -27.49 -3.69 -44.84
CA ASN A 44 -26.82 -2.41 -45.07
C ASN A 44 -27.16 -1.35 -44.00
N ARG A 45 -28.37 -1.35 -43.44
CA ARG A 45 -28.74 -0.46 -42.33
C ARG A 45 -28.04 -0.88 -41.03
N ALA A 46 -28.01 -2.18 -40.73
CA ALA A 46 -27.30 -2.71 -39.56
C ALA A 46 -25.79 -2.44 -39.63
N LEU A 47 -25.17 -2.57 -40.81
CA LEU A 47 -23.76 -2.23 -41.03
C LEU A 47 -23.48 -0.75 -40.74
N ARG A 48 -24.32 0.17 -41.23
CA ARG A 48 -24.18 1.61 -40.94
C ARG A 48 -24.30 1.91 -39.45
N THR A 49 -25.25 1.28 -38.75
CA THR A 49 -25.37 1.43 -37.29
C THR A 49 -24.18 0.85 -36.54
N VAL A 50 -23.61 -0.27 -36.99
CA VAL A 50 -22.36 -0.82 -36.43
C VAL A 50 -21.19 0.12 -36.70
N GLU A 51 -21.09 0.71 -37.88
CA GLU A 51 -20.05 1.70 -38.23
C GLU A 51 -20.15 2.96 -37.35
N GLU A 52 -21.35 3.49 -37.14
CA GLU A 52 -21.62 4.61 -36.23
C GLU A 52 -21.22 4.27 -34.78
N ASN A 53 -21.59 3.07 -34.30
CA ASN A 53 -21.22 2.59 -32.97
C ASN A 53 -19.71 2.38 -32.82
N VAL A 54 -19.04 1.86 -33.85
CA VAL A 54 -17.57 1.71 -33.86
C VAL A 54 -16.90 3.08 -33.88
N HIS A 55 -17.43 4.06 -34.59
CA HIS A 55 -16.90 5.42 -34.60
C HIS A 55 -17.06 6.09 -33.22
N ALA A 56 -18.22 5.94 -32.59
CA ALA A 56 -18.46 6.43 -31.23
C ALA A 56 -17.55 5.75 -30.20
N LEU A 57 -17.36 4.43 -30.30
CA LEU A 57 -16.47 3.68 -29.42
C LEU A 57 -15.01 4.08 -29.63
N LYS A 58 -14.57 4.31 -30.88
CA LYS A 58 -13.24 4.84 -31.17
C LYS A 58 -13.06 6.21 -30.52
N GLU A 59 -13.98 7.14 -30.73
CA GLU A 59 -13.92 8.47 -30.12
C GLU A 59 -13.83 8.37 -28.58
N GLN A 60 -14.64 7.51 -27.96
CA GLN A 60 -14.59 7.29 -26.51
C GLN A 60 -13.26 6.67 -26.05
N VAL A 61 -12.73 5.69 -26.78
CA VAL A 61 -11.44 5.05 -26.48
C VAL A 61 -10.29 6.05 -26.66
N PHE A 62 -10.31 6.87 -27.71
CA PHE A 62 -9.32 7.92 -27.94
C PHE A 62 -9.37 8.99 -26.84
N ARG A 63 -10.56 9.43 -26.42
CA ARG A 63 -10.72 10.35 -25.28
C ARG A 63 -10.26 9.75 -23.96
N SER A 64 -10.59 8.49 -23.73
CA SER A 64 -10.17 7.76 -22.53
C SER A 64 -8.65 7.61 -22.50
N LYS A 65 -8.03 7.27 -23.65
CA LYS A 65 -6.58 7.19 -23.79
C LYS A 65 -5.90 8.54 -23.58
N ALA A 66 -6.43 9.62 -24.15
CA ALA A 66 -5.90 10.96 -23.95
C ALA A 66 -5.97 11.40 -22.48
N THR A 67 -7.09 11.08 -21.81
CA THR A 67 -7.27 11.37 -20.38
C THR A 67 -6.31 10.56 -19.50
N LEU A 68 -6.15 9.26 -19.78
CA LEU A 68 -5.20 8.41 -19.06
C LEU A 68 -3.75 8.83 -19.29
N GLN A 69 -3.40 9.26 -20.51
CA GLN A 69 -2.07 9.77 -20.82
C GLN A 69 -1.79 11.08 -20.07
N LEU A 70 -2.76 11.99 -20.01
CA LEU A 70 -2.64 13.20 -19.20
C LEU A 70 -2.51 12.89 -17.70
N LEU A 71 -3.32 11.97 -17.17
CA LEU A 71 -3.21 11.54 -15.77
C LEU A 71 -1.87 10.87 -15.48
N GLN A 72 -1.35 10.05 -16.40
CA GLN A 72 -0.02 9.47 -16.30
C GLN A 72 1.05 10.56 -16.28
N GLU A 73 0.97 11.55 -17.17
CA GLU A 73 1.90 12.67 -17.21
C GLU A 73 1.84 13.49 -15.92
N ILE A 74 0.65 13.79 -15.39
CA ILE A 74 0.48 14.50 -14.11
C ILE A 74 1.00 13.68 -12.93
N VAL A 75 0.80 12.36 -12.88
CA VAL A 75 1.33 11.50 -11.80
C VAL A 75 2.85 11.42 -11.89
N VAL A 76 3.41 11.34 -13.10
CA VAL A 76 4.87 11.33 -13.31
C VAL A 76 5.46 12.70 -12.97
N GLN A 77 4.86 13.81 -13.40
CA GLN A 77 5.32 15.18 -13.13
C GLN A 77 5.10 15.60 -11.68
N GLY A 78 3.95 15.25 -11.08
CA GLY A 78 3.63 15.49 -9.67
C GLY A 78 4.43 14.59 -8.72
N SER A 79 4.87 13.41 -9.19
CA SER A 79 5.90 12.63 -8.51
C SER A 79 7.34 13.09 -8.82
N ALA A 80 7.58 13.83 -9.91
CA ALA A 80 8.90 14.33 -10.29
C ALA A 80 9.22 15.69 -9.65
N THR A 81 8.22 16.44 -9.22
CA THR A 81 8.33 17.72 -8.46
C THR A 81 8.33 17.51 -6.95
N GLY A 82 8.78 16.34 -6.51
CA GLY A 82 8.94 15.98 -5.10
C GLY A 82 10.30 15.36 -4.86
N ALA A 83 10.69 15.28 -3.59
CA ALA A 83 11.80 14.44 -3.21
C ALA A 83 11.31 12.97 -3.17
N ARG A 84 12.19 12.01 -3.45
CA ARG A 84 11.89 10.59 -3.25
C ARG A 84 12.74 10.04 -2.12
N SER A 85 12.19 9.10 -1.37
CA SER A 85 12.97 8.38 -0.38
C SER A 85 12.75 6.88 -0.49
N THR A 86 13.85 6.14 -0.41
CA THR A 86 13.85 4.69 -0.30
C THR A 86 14.54 4.33 1.00
N ILE A 87 13.86 3.58 1.86
CA ILE A 87 14.38 3.14 3.15
C ILE A 87 14.62 1.64 3.09
N TRP A 88 15.85 1.24 3.38
CA TRP A 88 16.28 -0.15 3.44
C TRP A 88 16.59 -0.53 4.87
N HIS A 89 16.11 -1.70 5.28
CA HIS A 89 16.56 -2.39 6.48
C HIS A 89 17.59 -3.43 6.07
N GLU A 90 18.73 -3.45 6.75
CA GLU A 90 19.76 -4.46 6.57
C GLU A 90 20.12 -5.05 7.94
N ASN A 91 19.98 -6.37 8.08
CA ASN A 91 20.34 -7.10 9.29
C ASN A 91 21.71 -7.76 9.12
N LYS A 92 22.69 -7.29 9.91
CA LYS A 92 24.06 -7.84 10.01
C LYS A 92 24.35 -8.45 11.38
N LEU A 93 23.33 -8.66 12.22
CA LEU A 93 23.52 -9.33 13.50
C LEU A 93 23.90 -10.79 13.31
N GLY A 94 24.74 -11.31 14.21
CA GLY A 94 25.04 -12.72 14.28
C GLY A 94 23.88 -13.53 14.88
N ARG A 95 24.00 -14.85 14.76
CA ARG A 95 23.03 -15.86 15.27
C ARG A 95 22.78 -15.83 16.77
N SER A 96 23.54 -15.02 17.51
CA SER A 96 23.37 -14.84 18.95
C SER A 96 22.18 -13.93 19.28
N TYR A 97 21.61 -13.22 18.31
CA TYR A 97 20.43 -12.38 18.51
C TYR A 97 19.27 -12.91 17.68
N THR A 98 18.07 -12.86 18.26
CA THR A 98 16.79 -13.05 17.55
C THR A 98 16.01 -11.76 17.53
N VAL A 99 15.41 -11.38 16.40
CA VAL A 99 14.66 -10.17 16.18
C VAL A 99 13.18 -10.46 16.44
N GLU A 100 12.65 -9.99 17.56
CA GLU A 100 11.24 -10.23 17.92
C GLU A 100 10.29 -9.23 17.26
N SER A 101 10.71 -7.97 17.11
CA SER A 101 9.89 -6.97 16.43
C SER A 101 10.72 -5.86 15.82
N ILE A 102 10.24 -5.37 14.68
CA ILE A 102 10.82 -4.27 13.93
C ILE A 102 9.72 -3.24 13.66
N ARG A 103 10.01 -1.98 13.97
CA ARG A 103 9.10 -0.87 13.70
C ARG A 103 9.86 0.33 13.18
N TYR A 104 9.46 0.79 11.99
CA TYR A 104 9.98 2.00 11.37
C TYR A 104 8.92 3.08 11.36
N PHE A 105 9.32 4.27 11.79
CA PHE A 105 8.52 5.48 11.69
C PHE A 105 9.23 6.51 10.85
N LEU A 106 8.50 7.09 9.90
CA LEU A 106 8.94 8.26 9.14
C LEU A 106 8.05 9.42 9.54
N ASP A 107 8.62 10.47 10.12
CA ASP A 107 7.91 11.66 10.62
C ASP A 107 6.75 11.31 11.58
N GLY A 108 6.98 10.33 12.45
CA GLY A 108 5.99 9.82 13.41
C GLY A 108 4.95 8.86 12.82
N GLN A 109 4.90 8.67 11.50
CA GLN A 109 3.99 7.72 10.85
C GLN A 109 4.64 6.34 10.72
N PRO A 110 4.01 5.26 11.21
CA PRO A 110 4.56 3.91 11.05
C PRO A 110 4.52 3.50 9.58
N LYS A 111 5.68 3.24 8.97
CA LYS A 111 5.80 2.78 7.58
C LYS A 111 5.97 1.27 7.47
N PHE A 112 6.59 0.66 8.47
CA PHE A 112 6.79 -0.78 8.51
C PHE A 112 6.66 -1.26 9.94
N VAL A 113 5.87 -2.30 10.13
CA VAL A 113 5.70 -2.96 11.41
C VAL A 113 5.69 -4.46 11.16
N LYS A 114 6.63 -5.17 11.76
CA LYS A 114 6.65 -6.62 11.74
C LYS A 114 6.97 -7.14 13.13
N VAL A 115 6.17 -8.10 13.59
CA VAL A 115 6.34 -8.80 14.86
C VAL A 115 6.52 -10.26 14.50
N ASP A 116 7.59 -10.87 15.00
CA ASP A 116 7.83 -12.28 14.76
C ASP A 116 6.88 -13.13 15.58
N THR A 117 6.32 -14.16 14.95
CA THR A 117 5.52 -15.19 15.62
C THR A 117 6.16 -16.57 15.47
N ASP A 118 6.92 -16.79 14.39
CA ASP A 118 7.45 -18.10 13.98
C ASP A 118 9.00 -18.14 13.95
N ASN A 119 9.68 -17.14 14.51
CA ASN A 119 11.14 -16.97 14.50
C ASN A 119 11.76 -16.83 13.10
N GLY A 120 11.07 -16.15 12.18
CA GLY A 120 11.52 -15.94 10.79
C GLY A 120 12.06 -14.54 10.49
N LEU A 121 12.02 -13.60 11.45
CA LEU A 121 12.52 -12.22 11.24
C LEU A 121 14.03 -12.14 11.11
N ASP A 122 14.76 -13.10 11.68
CA ASP A 122 16.23 -13.14 11.68
C ASP A 122 16.84 -13.36 10.30
N ASP A 123 16.16 -14.16 9.48
CA ASP A 123 16.61 -14.49 8.13
C ASP A 123 16.37 -13.34 7.13
N LEU A 124 15.63 -12.29 7.52
CA LEU A 124 15.44 -11.10 6.69
C LEU A 124 16.68 -10.20 6.75
N GLN A 125 17.70 -10.58 5.98
CA GLN A 125 18.94 -9.83 5.84
C GLN A 125 18.74 -8.46 5.19
N GLU A 126 17.89 -8.35 4.18
CA GLU A 126 17.65 -7.08 3.49
C GLU A 126 16.17 -6.94 3.13
N VAL A 127 15.56 -5.82 3.53
CA VAL A 127 14.15 -5.53 3.26
C VAL A 127 13.98 -4.08 2.88
N LYS A 128 13.24 -3.84 1.81
CA LYS A 128 12.76 -2.51 1.47
C LYS A 128 11.57 -2.15 2.36
N VAL A 129 11.81 -1.23 3.29
CA VAL A 129 10.84 -0.79 4.31
C VAL A 129 9.85 0.20 3.72
N PHE A 130 10.34 1.12 2.89
CA PHE A 130 9.54 2.17 2.28
C PHE A 130 10.17 2.60 0.95
N GLU A 131 9.31 2.92 -0.01
CA GLU A 131 9.69 3.55 -1.26
C GLU A 131 8.55 4.47 -1.70
N GLY A 132 8.84 5.77 -1.86
CA GLY A 132 7.80 6.70 -2.27
C GLY A 132 8.28 8.14 -2.37
N ALA A 133 7.35 9.00 -2.80
CA ALA A 133 7.52 10.44 -2.75
C ALA A 133 7.41 10.92 -1.29
N VAL A 134 8.27 11.87 -0.92
CA VAL A 134 8.26 12.58 0.36
C VAL A 134 8.29 14.09 0.08
N PRO A 135 7.64 14.92 0.91
CA PRO A 135 7.75 16.38 0.78
C PRO A 135 9.22 16.81 0.79
N PRO A 136 9.64 17.83 0.04
CA PRO A 136 10.99 18.36 0.19
C PRO A 136 11.14 18.99 1.60
N GLY A 137 12.22 18.65 2.30
CA GLY A 137 12.46 19.12 3.67
C GLY A 137 13.29 18.18 4.54
N SER A 138 13.30 18.45 5.85
CA SER A 138 13.93 17.56 6.83
C SER A 138 12.93 16.50 7.29
N HIS A 139 13.33 15.24 7.20
CA HIS A 139 12.56 14.10 7.69
C HIS A 139 13.28 13.41 8.82
N GLN A 140 12.50 12.85 9.74
CA GLN A 140 13.00 12.05 10.84
C GLN A 140 12.65 10.58 10.64
N LEU A 141 13.67 9.74 10.61
CA LEU A 141 13.53 8.29 10.62
C LEU A 141 13.81 7.77 12.02
N VAL A 142 12.82 7.09 12.60
CA VAL A 142 12.94 6.42 13.91
C VAL A 142 12.79 4.93 13.71
N VAL A 143 13.73 4.18 14.29
CA VAL A 143 13.78 2.72 14.24
C VAL A 143 13.69 2.20 15.66
N ASN A 144 12.66 1.40 15.92
CA ASN A 144 12.44 0.73 17.20
C ASN A 144 12.42 -0.77 16.96
N MET A 145 13.35 -1.48 17.61
CA MET A 145 13.48 -2.92 17.50
C MET A 145 13.51 -3.54 18.88
N ARG A 146 12.89 -4.72 19.00
CA ARG A 146 13.08 -5.61 20.14
C ARG A 146 13.80 -6.85 19.66
N LEU A 147 14.88 -7.15 20.36
CA LEU A 147 15.74 -8.29 20.13
C LEU A 147 15.72 -9.16 21.38
N ARG A 148 16.02 -10.43 21.22
CA ARG A 148 16.21 -11.38 22.31
C ARG A 148 17.59 -12.01 22.15
N GLY A 149 18.28 -12.11 23.27
CA GLY A 149 19.57 -12.78 23.32
C GLY A 149 19.41 -14.28 23.27
N ASN A 150 20.01 -14.93 22.28
CA ASN A 150 20.26 -16.35 22.31
C ASN A 150 21.59 -16.55 23.03
N GLY A 151 21.53 -16.70 24.36
CA GLY A 151 22.71 -16.95 25.18
C GLY A 151 23.46 -18.16 24.66
N TYR A 152 24.69 -17.98 24.17
CA TYR A 152 25.54 -19.08 23.74
C TYR A 152 26.76 -19.14 24.67
N GLY A 153 26.91 -20.24 25.42
CA GLY A 153 28.04 -20.50 26.34
C GLY A 153 27.74 -20.30 27.83
N ILE A 154 28.74 -19.90 28.62
CA ILE A 154 28.67 -19.74 30.10
C ILE A 154 27.80 -18.56 30.59
N PHE A 155 27.00 -17.97 29.71
CA PHE A 155 26.16 -16.79 29.95
C PHE A 155 24.66 -17.13 29.83
N SER A 156 24.24 -18.29 30.35
CA SER A 156 22.83 -18.74 30.30
C SER A 156 21.86 -17.82 31.04
N TYR A 157 22.36 -16.94 31.91
CA TYR A 157 21.56 -15.91 32.57
C TYR A 157 20.97 -14.86 31.62
N VAL A 158 21.34 -14.84 30.33
CA VAL A 158 20.90 -13.83 29.35
C VAL A 158 19.82 -14.36 28.39
N GLU A 159 19.40 -15.63 28.53
CA GLU A 159 18.47 -16.31 27.61
C GLU A 159 17.04 -15.70 27.57
N GLN A 160 16.71 -14.81 28.52
CA GLN A 160 15.37 -14.22 28.64
C GLN A 160 15.38 -12.68 28.62
N VAL A 161 16.51 -12.05 28.30
CA VAL A 161 16.59 -10.59 28.29
C VAL A 161 16.13 -10.06 26.94
N GLN A 162 15.00 -9.36 26.95
CA GLN A 162 14.54 -8.54 25.84
C GLN A 162 15.38 -7.27 25.77
N LEU A 163 16.11 -7.12 24.68
CA LEU A 163 16.94 -5.98 24.35
C LEU A 163 16.11 -5.04 23.49
N THR A 164 15.97 -3.79 23.91
CA THR A 164 15.30 -2.77 23.09
C THR A 164 16.36 -1.88 22.45
N VAL A 165 16.41 -1.88 21.12
CA VAL A 165 17.31 -1.02 20.34
C VAL A 165 16.47 0.07 19.69
N GLN A 166 16.85 1.32 19.96
CA GLN A 166 16.21 2.49 19.39
C GLN A 166 17.26 3.37 18.76
N ALA A 167 17.01 3.81 17.54
CA ALA A 167 17.89 4.71 16.82
C ALA A 167 17.07 5.70 16.01
N THR A 168 17.54 6.94 15.96
CA THR A 168 16.89 8.03 15.24
C THR A 168 17.91 8.74 14.38
N THR A 169 17.53 9.06 13.16
CA THR A 169 18.31 9.91 12.26
C THR A 169 17.42 10.92 11.58
N THR A 170 18.00 12.05 11.19
CA THR A 170 17.35 13.07 10.39
C THR A 170 18.08 13.18 9.06
N PHE A 171 17.33 13.18 7.97
CA PHE A 171 17.89 13.40 6.64
C PHE A 171 17.11 14.51 5.93
N THR A 172 17.78 15.21 5.02
CA THR A 172 17.18 16.28 4.24
C THR A 172 16.92 15.77 2.84
N ALA A 173 15.64 15.69 2.47
CA ALA A 173 15.20 15.32 1.13
C ALA A 173 15.04 16.61 0.31
N GLU A 174 15.90 16.80 -0.68
CA GLU A 174 15.80 17.94 -1.60
C GLU A 174 14.90 17.60 -2.80
N GLU A 175 14.24 18.60 -3.33
CA GLU A 175 13.42 18.47 -4.53
C GLU A 175 14.24 17.91 -5.72
N GLY A 176 13.67 16.95 -6.45
CA GLY A 176 14.36 16.32 -7.58
C GLY A 176 15.54 15.43 -7.18
N LYS A 177 15.75 15.15 -5.89
CA LYS A 177 16.68 14.12 -5.40
C LYS A 177 15.94 12.89 -4.89
N SER A 178 16.58 11.74 -5.04
CA SER A 178 16.20 10.48 -4.41
C SER A 178 17.18 10.18 -3.29
N CYS A 179 16.70 10.17 -2.05
CA CYS A 179 17.47 9.84 -0.86
C CYS A 179 17.25 8.38 -0.47
N SER A 180 18.30 7.57 -0.56
CA SER A 180 18.34 6.21 -0.04
C SER A 180 18.89 6.24 1.40
N VAL A 181 18.10 5.76 2.37
CA VAL A 181 18.51 5.63 3.76
C VAL A 181 18.58 4.16 4.12
N ARG A 182 19.77 3.66 4.43
CA ARG A 182 19.99 2.29 4.89
C ARG A 182 20.14 2.29 6.40
N ALA A 183 19.29 1.53 7.08
CA ALA A 183 19.41 1.24 8.50
C ALA A 183 20.10 -0.13 8.67
N LEU A 184 21.38 -0.09 9.02
CA LEU A 184 22.21 -1.27 9.24
C LEU A 184 22.16 -1.66 10.71
N LEU A 185 21.55 -2.80 11.00
CA LEU A 185 21.55 -3.38 12.34
C LEU A 185 22.83 -4.22 12.51
N ASP A 186 23.79 -3.71 13.26
CA ASP A 186 25.11 -4.32 13.43
C ASP A 186 25.50 -4.49 14.91
N GLU A 187 26.57 -5.25 15.13
CA GLU A 187 27.15 -5.44 16.46
C GLU A 187 28.33 -4.50 16.66
N ARG A 188 28.22 -3.55 17.58
CA ARG A 188 29.34 -2.71 17.99
C ARG A 188 30.49 -3.59 18.53
N LYS A 189 31.63 -3.48 17.86
CA LYS A 189 32.87 -4.15 18.25
C LYS A 189 33.58 -3.31 19.32
N GLY A 190 34.02 -3.95 20.40
CA GLY A 190 34.79 -3.29 21.47
C GLY A 190 35.18 -4.24 22.59
N LEU A 191 36.40 -4.11 23.11
CA LEU A 191 36.87 -4.85 24.28
C LEU A 191 36.08 -4.38 25.51
N GLY A 192 35.31 -5.28 26.15
CA GLY A 192 34.56 -4.99 27.38
C GLY A 192 33.07 -4.65 27.22
N ARG A 193 32.51 -4.63 25.99
CA ARG A 193 31.06 -4.45 25.79
C ARG A 193 30.32 -5.71 26.21
N SER A 194 29.32 -5.57 27.08
CA SER A 194 28.42 -6.67 27.44
C SER A 194 27.56 -7.07 26.25
N PHE A 195 27.08 -8.32 26.23
CA PHE A 195 26.20 -8.85 25.18
C PHE A 195 24.96 -7.94 24.95
N THR A 196 24.40 -7.41 26.03
CA THR A 196 23.25 -6.51 26.04
C THR A 196 23.49 -5.18 25.33
N GLU A 197 24.74 -4.69 25.29
CA GLU A 197 25.09 -3.37 24.74
C GLU A 197 25.64 -3.40 23.30
N ARG A 198 25.92 -4.59 22.77
CA ARG A 198 26.51 -4.73 21.44
C ARG A 198 25.57 -4.36 20.28
N PRO A 199 24.27 -4.69 20.26
CA PRO A 199 23.45 -4.40 19.09
C PRO A 199 23.24 -2.89 18.94
N ALA A 200 23.43 -2.39 17.71
CA ALA A 200 23.29 -0.99 17.35
C ALA A 200 22.72 -0.85 15.94
N VAL A 201 22.07 0.28 15.66
CA VAL A 201 21.63 0.63 14.30
C VAL A 201 22.47 1.79 13.81
N GLN A 202 23.10 1.61 12.66
CA GLN A 202 23.83 2.64 11.94
C GLN A 202 23.02 3.09 10.72
N PHE A 203 23.14 4.37 10.37
CA PHE A 203 22.43 4.94 9.25
C PHE A 203 23.41 5.39 8.17
N GLU A 204 23.24 4.87 6.97
CA GLU A 204 23.93 5.36 5.78
C GLU A 204 22.90 6.08 4.90
N THR A 205 23.13 7.37 4.64
CA THR A 205 22.24 8.18 3.81
C THR A 205 22.96 8.58 2.53
N GLN A 206 22.35 8.28 1.39
CA GLN A 206 22.85 8.63 0.07
C GLN A 206 21.75 9.32 -0.72
N CYS A 207 21.91 10.62 -0.98
CA CYS A 207 21.00 11.39 -1.82
C CYS A 207 21.61 11.61 -3.19
N VAL A 208 21.00 11.04 -4.21
CA VAL A 208 21.39 11.24 -5.61
C VAL A 208 20.36 12.12 -6.31
N ARG A 209 20.80 12.95 -7.26
CA ARG A 209 19.84 13.64 -8.13
C ARG A 209 19.09 12.58 -8.94
N LEU A 210 17.78 12.73 -9.05
CA LEU A 210 16.99 12.00 -10.04
C LEU A 210 17.36 12.63 -11.38
N SER A 211 18.49 12.23 -11.97
CA SER A 211 18.74 12.53 -13.37
C SER A 211 17.65 11.79 -14.13
N GLY A 212 16.70 12.54 -14.68
CA GLY A 212 15.76 11.98 -15.64
C GLY A 212 16.58 11.20 -16.65
N ALA A 213 16.28 9.91 -16.82
CA ALA A 213 16.89 9.11 -17.86
C ALA A 213 16.69 9.87 -19.17
N ALA A 214 17.76 10.49 -19.66
CA ALA A 214 17.81 11.10 -20.97
C ALA A 214 17.62 9.95 -21.95
N SER A 215 16.41 9.87 -22.50
CA SER A 215 16.13 9.11 -23.71
C SER A 215 16.81 9.84 -24.87
N ASP A 216 18.09 9.56 -25.07
CA ASP A 216 18.73 9.75 -26.38
C ASP A 216 18.49 8.48 -27.19
N ASN A 217 17.47 8.52 -28.04
CA ASN A 217 17.37 7.74 -29.28
C ASN A 217 16.38 8.39 -30.24
#